data_AF-A0AAP2CWD3-F1
#
_entry.id   AF-A0AAP2CWD3-F1
#
_cell.length_a   1.000
_cell.length_b   1.000
_cell.length_c   1.000
_cell.angle_alpha   90.00
_cell.angle_beta   90.00
_cell.angle_gamma   90.00
#
_symmetry.space_group_name_H-M   'P 1'
#
loop_
_entity.id
_entity.type
_entity.pdbx_description
1 polymer ?
#
loop_
_entity_poly.entity_id
_entity_poly.type
_entity_poly.pdbx_seq_one_letter_code
_entity_poly.pdbx_strand_id
1 'polypeptide(L)'
;MKNHFGDGILAGLQASTPQSISDILHYCDDYRRGYVCGYAHQRASQRGRQQAAFEAGQLCRRYGLMRDIVAEFFTDASTPSLVAWFYAGYNQSS
;
A
#
# COMPACT_ATOMS: atom_id res chain seq x y z
N MET A 1 -8.73 22.16 -4.90
CA MET A 1 -8.29 21.01 -4.09
C MET A 1 -7.26 20.24 -4.90
N LYS A 2 -6.09 19.94 -4.33
CA LYS A 2 -5.11 19.04 -4.96
C LYS A 2 -5.46 17.61 -4.54
N ASN A 3 -5.47 16.66 -5.48
CA ASN A 3 -5.79 15.26 -5.18
C ASN A 3 -4.53 14.51 -4.73
N HIS A 4 -4.14 14.71 -3.46
CA HIS A 4 -2.94 14.11 -2.89
C HIS A 4 -2.95 12.57 -2.95
N PHE A 5 -4.12 11.95 -2.78
CA PHE A 5 -4.26 10.50 -2.93
C PHE A 5 -3.94 10.03 -4.35
N GLY A 6 -4.48 10.71 -5.37
CA GLY A 6 -4.18 10.43 -6.77
C GLY A 6 -2.70 10.62 -7.11
N ASP A 7 -2.08 11.70 -6.62
CA ASP A 7 -0.64 11.94 -6.78
C ASP A 7 0.19 10.82 -6.16
N GLY A 8 -0.23 10.33 -4.99
CA GLY A 8 0.34 9.17 -4.32
C GLY A 8 0.25 7.91 -5.18
N ILE A 9 -0.92 7.61 -5.75
CA ILE A 9 -1.10 6.44 -6.65
C ILE A 9 -0.12 6.48 -7.80
N LEU A 10 0.01 7.62 -8.48
CA LEU A 10 0.92 7.76 -9.62
C LEU A 10 2.38 7.52 -9.20
N ALA A 11 2.79 8.08 -8.06
CA ALA A 11 4.13 7.86 -7.53
C ALA A 11 4.37 6.38 -7.17
N GLY A 12 3.39 5.70 -6.57
CA GLY A 12 3.46 4.28 -6.25
C GLY A 12 3.55 3.39 -7.50
N LEU A 13 2.79 3.71 -8.55
CA LEU A 13 2.80 2.99 -9.83
C LEU A 13 4.14 3.10 -10.57
N GLN A 14 4.88 4.19 -10.34
CA GLN A 14 6.19 4.43 -10.95
C GLN A 14 7.36 3.91 -10.10
N ALA A 15 7.11 3.55 -8.85
CA ALA A 15 8.15 3.16 -7.91
C ALA A 15 8.63 1.72 -8.16
N SER A 16 9.92 1.57 -8.44
CA SER A 16 10.60 0.26 -8.56
C SER A 16 10.98 -0.34 -7.20
N THR A 17 11.10 0.50 -6.18
CA THR A 17 11.36 0.14 -4.78
C THR A 17 10.56 1.07 -3.86
N PRO A 18 10.22 0.64 -2.62
CA PRO A 18 9.47 1.49 -1.71
C PRO A 18 10.28 2.74 -1.32
N GLN A 19 9.61 3.88 -1.22
CA GLN A 19 10.21 5.09 -0.67
C GLN A 19 10.76 4.86 0.75
N SER A 20 11.79 5.62 1.11
CA SER A 20 12.31 5.59 2.46
C SER A 20 11.29 6.19 3.45
N ILE A 21 11.40 5.83 4.73
CA ILE A 21 10.56 6.42 5.79
C ILE A 21 10.79 7.94 5.85
N SER A 22 12.06 8.36 5.76
CA SER A 22 12.43 9.77 5.83
C SER A 22 11.76 10.58 4.74
N ASP A 23 11.67 10.06 3.51
CA ASP A 23 11.06 10.79 2.39
C ASP A 23 9.53 10.81 2.51
N ILE A 24 8.92 9.65 2.73
CA ILE A 24 7.46 9.50 2.64
C ILE A 24 6.70 10.18 3.78
N LEU A 25 7.32 10.36 4.94
CA LEU A 25 6.71 11.04 6.10
C LEU A 25 6.53 12.55 5.89
N HIS A 26 7.17 13.16 4.88
CA HIS A 26 6.90 14.56 4.50
C HIS A 26 5.52 14.75 3.86
N TYR A 27 4.86 13.65 3.45
CA TYR A 27 3.55 13.70 2.81
C TYR A 27 2.42 13.39 3.80
N CYS A 28 1.22 13.91 3.51
CA CYS A 28 0.02 13.61 4.28
C CYS A 28 -0.44 12.15 4.10
N ASP A 29 -1.33 11.70 4.98
CA ASP A 29 -1.86 10.34 4.98
C ASP A 29 -2.57 9.98 3.66
N ASP A 30 -3.24 10.93 3.00
CA ASP A 30 -3.88 10.69 1.70
C ASP A 30 -2.84 10.27 0.65
N TYR A 31 -1.76 11.03 0.52
CA TYR A 31 -0.68 10.70 -0.42
C TYR A 31 -0.04 9.36 -0.08
N ARG A 32 0.29 9.12 1.20
CA ARG A 32 0.94 7.87 1.63
C ARG A 32 0.05 6.64 1.38
N ARG A 33 -1.27 6.76 1.63
CA ARG A 33 -2.23 5.70 1.29
C ARG A 33 -2.28 5.46 -0.22
N GLY A 34 -2.40 6.53 -1.00
CA GLY A 34 -2.37 6.44 -2.46
C GLY A 34 -1.10 5.74 -2.96
N TYR A 35 0.05 6.11 -2.41
CA TYR A 35 1.35 5.51 -2.72
C TYR A 35 1.37 3.99 -2.45
N VAL A 36 0.91 3.55 -1.27
CA VAL A 36 0.85 2.12 -0.93
C VAL A 36 -0.05 1.37 -1.92
N CYS A 37 -1.22 1.91 -2.26
CA CYS A 37 -2.15 1.28 -3.21
C CYS A 37 -1.55 1.20 -4.63
N GLY A 38 -0.96 2.29 -5.12
CA GLY A 38 -0.31 2.33 -6.43
C GLY A 38 0.87 1.35 -6.54
N TYR A 39 1.71 1.30 -5.50
CA TYR A 39 2.84 0.38 -5.44
C TYR A 39 2.40 -1.09 -5.39
N ALA A 40 1.38 -1.41 -4.58
CA ALA A 40 0.81 -2.76 -4.53
C ALA A 40 0.26 -3.19 -5.91
N HIS A 41 -0.43 -2.28 -6.61
CA HIS A 41 -0.95 -2.57 -7.96
C HIS A 41 0.17 -2.85 -8.96
N GLN A 42 1.23 -2.03 -8.95
CA GLN A 42 2.41 -2.22 -9.79
C GLN A 42 3.09 -3.58 -9.52
N ARG A 43 3.21 -3.97 -8.25
CA ARG A 43 3.83 -5.23 -7.82
C ARG A 43 2.99 -6.45 -8.15
N ALA A 44 1.66 -6.33 -8.11
CA ALA A 44 0.75 -7.43 -8.41
C ALA A 44 0.99 -8.00 -9.80
N SER A 45 1.30 -7.15 -10.79
CA SER A 45 1.64 -7.56 -12.16
C SER A 45 2.98 -8.29 -12.27
N GLN A 46 3.88 -8.13 -11.30
CA GLN A 46 5.23 -8.72 -11.32
C GLN A 46 5.35 -9.99 -10.45
N ARG A 47 4.69 -10.01 -9.29
CA ARG A 47 4.88 -11.02 -8.24
C ARG A 47 3.58 -11.73 -7.82
N GLY A 48 2.44 -11.31 -8.38
CA GLY A 48 1.12 -11.78 -7.99
C GLY A 48 0.47 -10.96 -6.88
N ARG A 49 -0.87 -10.98 -6.85
CA ARG A 49 -1.70 -10.12 -5.99
C ARG A 49 -1.51 -10.37 -4.49
N GLN A 50 -1.34 -11.63 -4.08
CA GLN A 50 -1.20 -12.00 -2.67
C GLN A 50 0.08 -11.45 -2.05
N GLN A 51 1.22 -11.64 -2.73
CA GLN A 51 2.50 -11.10 -2.30
C GLN A 51 2.48 -9.57 -2.29
N ALA A 52 1.86 -8.94 -3.29
CA ALA A 52 1.71 -7.49 -3.33
C ALA A 52 0.86 -6.95 -2.16
N ALA A 53 -0.24 -7.63 -1.81
CA ALA A 53 -1.05 -7.28 -0.64
C ALA A 53 -0.25 -7.41 0.67
N PHE A 54 0.54 -8.48 0.82
CA PHE A 54 1.42 -8.67 1.97
C PHE A 54 2.47 -7.56 2.09
N GLU A 55 3.16 -7.21 1.00
CA GLU A 55 4.12 -6.09 0.97
C GLU A 55 3.44 -4.75 1.29
N ALA A 56 2.22 -4.53 0.80
CA ALA A 56 1.44 -3.34 1.12
C ALA A 56 1.10 -3.23 2.61
N GLY A 57 0.80 -4.36 3.27
CA GLY A 57 0.60 -4.43 4.72
C GLY A 57 1.83 -3.96 5.50
N GLN A 58 3.01 -4.46 5.14
CA GLN A 58 4.28 -4.06 5.76
C GLN A 58 4.53 -2.56 5.57
N LEU A 59 4.32 -2.03 4.35
CA LEU A 59 4.49 -0.60 4.07
C LEU A 59 3.47 0.27 4.81
N CYS A 60 2.22 -0.16 4.91
CA CYS A 60 1.17 0.52 5.66
C CYS A 60 1.60 0.73 7.12
N ARG A 61 2.11 -0.32 7.78
CA ARG A 61 2.68 -0.21 9.14
C ARG A 61 3.90 0.70 9.18
N ARG A 62 4.86 0.49 8.27
CA ARG A 62 6.11 1.26 8.19
C ARG A 62 5.88 2.77 7.99
N TYR A 63 4.82 3.15 7.29
CA TYR A 63 4.46 4.54 7.01
C TYR A 63 3.46 5.14 8.01
N GLY A 64 3.14 4.42 9.09
CA GLY A 64 2.27 4.90 10.16
C GLY A 64 0.83 5.11 9.74
N LEU A 65 0.33 4.31 8.79
CA LEU A 65 -1.03 4.45 8.26
C LEU A 65 -2.04 3.62 9.05
N MET A 66 -3.29 4.09 9.06
CA MET A 66 -4.40 3.32 9.63
C MET A 66 -4.68 2.10 8.76
N ARG A 67 -4.44 0.91 9.33
CA ARG A 67 -4.53 -0.39 8.68
C ARG A 67 -5.83 -0.58 7.93
N ASP A 68 -6.96 -0.35 8.60
CA ASP A 68 -8.28 -0.76 8.11
C ASP A 68 -8.71 0.09 6.90
N ILE A 69 -8.31 1.37 6.84
CA ILE A 69 -8.56 2.22 5.67
C ILE A 69 -7.81 1.70 4.44
N VAL A 70 -6.55 1.28 4.60
CA VAL A 70 -5.76 0.78 3.46
C VAL A 70 -6.23 -0.62 3.05
N ALA A 71 -6.69 -1.42 4.01
CA ALA A 71 -7.22 -2.76 3.76
C ALA A 71 -8.45 -2.75 2.84
N GLU A 72 -9.27 -1.69 2.87
CA GLU A 72 -10.43 -1.54 1.98
C GLU A 72 -10.05 -1.65 0.50
N PHE A 73 -8.84 -1.22 0.12
CA PHE A 73 -8.34 -1.34 -1.26
C PHE A 73 -8.15 -2.80 -1.71
N PHE A 74 -7.99 -3.73 -0.77
CA PHE A 74 -7.79 -5.15 -1.01
C PHE A 74 -9.08 -5.96 -0.84
N THR A 75 -10.19 -5.30 -0.49
CA THR A 75 -11.50 -5.94 -0.41
C THR A 75 -12.03 -6.18 -1.82
N ASP A 76 -12.02 -7.43 -2.25
CA ASP A 76 -12.58 -7.86 -3.53
C ASP A 76 -13.45 -9.10 -3.30
N ALA A 77 -14.71 -9.05 -3.74
CA ALA A 77 -15.65 -10.17 -3.64
C ALA A 77 -15.17 -11.41 -4.41
N SER A 78 -14.34 -11.23 -5.44
CA SER A 78 -13.76 -12.32 -6.21
C SER A 78 -12.52 -12.94 -5.55
N THR A 79 -11.88 -12.23 -4.62
CA THR A 79 -10.60 -12.65 -4.02
C THR A 79 -10.57 -12.38 -2.51
N PRO A 80 -11.40 -13.06 -1.70
CA PRO A 80 -11.54 -12.79 -0.26
C PRO A 80 -10.25 -12.98 0.56
N SER A 81 -9.19 -13.57 -0.04
CA SER A 81 -7.91 -13.79 0.63
C SER A 81 -6.99 -12.56 0.68
N LEU A 82 -7.17 -11.53 -0.15
CA LEU A 82 -6.18 -10.44 -0.25
C LEU A 82 -6.11 -9.58 1.02
N VAL A 83 -7.24 -9.33 1.67
CA VAL A 83 -7.28 -8.64 2.98
C VAL A 83 -6.52 -9.44 4.04
N ALA A 84 -6.64 -10.77 4.04
CA ALA A 84 -5.91 -11.62 4.99
C ALA A 84 -4.40 -11.55 4.76
N TRP A 85 -3.94 -11.55 3.51
CA TRP A 85 -2.52 -11.36 3.16
C TRP A 85 -2.01 -9.97 3.57
N PHE A 86 -2.81 -8.93 3.34
CA PHE A 86 -2.50 -7.58 3.79
C PHE A 86 -2.34 -7.51 5.31
N TYR A 87 -3.28 -8.08 6.08
CA TYR A 87 -3.18 -8.12 7.54
C TYR A 87 -2.01 -8.96 8.03
N ALA A 88 -1.69 -10.08 7.37
CA ALA A 88 -0.51 -10.86 7.69
C ALA A 88 0.78 -10.03 7.53
N GLY A 89 0.90 -9.25 6.46
CA GLY A 89 2.02 -8.34 6.25
C GLY A 89 2.07 -7.19 7.24
N TYR A 90 0.92 -6.59 7.56
CA TYR A 90 0.85 -5.51 8.55
C TYR A 90 1.27 -5.98 9.94
N ASN A 91 0.85 -7.18 10.36
CA ASN A 91 1.14 -7.72 11.69
C ASN A 91 2.54 -8.33 11.79
N GLN A 92 3.28 -8.47 10.68
CA GLN A 92 4.64 -8.98 10.72
C GLN A 92 5.52 -7.98 11.48
N SER A 93 6.07 -8.45 12.59
CA SER A 93 7.08 -7.71 13.35
C SER A 93 8.42 -7.88 12.64
N SER A 94 8.95 -6.79 12.07
CA SER A 94 10.36 -6.69 11.72
C SER A 94 11.19 -6.50 12.97
#